data_AF-Q46R90-F1
#
_entry.id   AF-Q46R90-F1
#
_cell.length_a   1.000
_cell.length_b   1.000
_cell.length_c   1.000
_cell.angle_alpha   90.00
_cell.angle_beta   90.00
_cell.angle_gamma   90.00
#
_symmetry.space_group_name_H-M   'P 1'
#
loop_
_entity.id
_entity.type
_entity.pdbx_description
1 polymer ?
#
loop_
_entity_poly.entity_id
_entity_poly.type
_entity_poly.pdbx_seq_one_letter_code
_entity_poly.pdbx_strand_id
1 'polypeptide(L)'
;MDACVLHATKTVCGLPVSQSPAAAPGSSAESMSQGGPRGGKQTMAAIQGGAMTLSPSQPAQAQFAALSARLQQGGPMPPDDIRNWCHLGLELGYAQAVRQLCESLLAAPQVHPALRPYWLFFLGTALLHQHQVEAGVQAERQALAALCDAPQVHNPQPVMRHLADPRVEVVLWQALARLAAGGVQAFAHAGTLLGLVRDGRLLPFDKDMDLGLMLHELPAAHALLTGDGWRPVQPQFRIDNLASYVHPRLDVVLDLCGLLADRDGATLLGGFWTGGGVPAAHQRVTRFPGPLKLVSQASPAGAVWALEDPQSWLEAFYGKTWRTPDPFFDTIIGAHNLAGFSALTQWYACSRIANAWLNGYWEKALRLTQLVLDRHTPDDALLRRVEQVLKAGLASLPGGAASA
;
A
#
# COMPACT_ATOMS: atom_id res chain seq x y z
N MET A 1 3.24 0.77 -3.41
CA MET A 1 2.81 0.65 -2.01
C MET A 1 1.51 1.39 -1.99
N ASP A 2 0.49 0.62 -2.27
CA ASP A 2 -0.88 1.09 -2.37
C ASP A 2 -1.33 1.37 -0.94
N ALA A 3 -2.28 2.28 -0.74
CA ALA A 3 -2.65 2.82 0.57
C ALA A 3 -3.07 1.77 1.63
N CYS A 4 -3.09 0.48 1.28
CA CYS A 4 -3.53 -0.65 2.09
C CYS A 4 -2.40 -1.43 2.83
N VAL A 5 -1.10 -1.17 2.60
CA VAL A 5 -0.02 -1.97 3.24
C VAL A 5 0.16 -1.68 4.74
N LEU A 6 -0.36 -0.58 5.28
CA LEU A 6 -0.26 -0.25 6.71
C LEU A 6 -1.22 -1.03 7.63
N HIS A 7 -2.16 -1.81 7.08
CA HIS A 7 -3.09 -2.61 7.91
C HIS A 7 -2.63 -4.05 8.22
N ALA A 8 -1.54 -4.54 7.61
CA ALA A 8 -1.12 -5.93 7.78
C ALA A 8 -0.13 -6.20 8.95
N THR A 9 0.31 -5.20 9.71
CA THR A 9 1.26 -5.41 10.84
C THR A 9 0.57 -5.55 12.19
N LYS A 10 -0.44 -6.42 12.28
CA LYS A 10 -0.99 -6.88 13.57
C LYS A 10 -0.76 -8.38 13.77
N THR A 11 0.48 -8.86 13.80
CA THR A 11 0.85 -10.01 14.66
C THR A 11 2.36 -10.30 14.73
N VAL A 12 2.83 -10.38 15.98
CA VAL A 12 3.96 -11.15 16.56
C VAL A 12 5.38 -10.97 16.01
N CYS A 13 6.20 -10.26 16.78
CA CYS A 13 7.60 -10.63 17.05
C CYS A 13 7.90 -10.31 18.53
N GLY A 14 7.53 -11.23 19.42
CA GLY A 14 8.02 -11.20 20.79
C GLY A 14 9.40 -11.86 20.84
N LEU A 15 10.43 -11.11 21.24
CA LEU A 15 11.68 -11.71 21.71
C LEU A 15 11.44 -12.36 23.08
N PRO A 16 12.13 -13.46 23.43
CA PRO A 16 11.88 -14.19 24.67
C PRO A 16 12.42 -13.41 25.87
N VAL A 17 11.53 -13.07 26.81
CA VAL A 17 11.90 -12.56 28.14
C VAL A 17 11.64 -13.67 29.16
N SER A 18 12.66 -13.96 29.97
CA SER A 18 12.65 -14.96 31.05
C SER A 18 11.62 -14.65 32.16
N GLN A 19 10.88 -15.66 32.62
CA GLN A 19 9.96 -15.66 33.77
C GLN A 19 10.76 -15.65 35.11
N SER A 20 10.40 -14.98 36.21
CA SER A 20 9.28 -15.18 37.18
C SER A 20 9.54 -14.29 38.44
N PRO A 21 8.70 -14.21 39.52
CA PRO A 21 7.23 -14.28 39.62
C PRO A 21 6.58 -13.21 40.57
N ALA A 22 5.27 -13.02 40.38
CA ALA A 22 4.13 -12.76 41.29
C ALA A 22 4.18 -11.80 42.51
N ALA A 23 3.23 -10.85 42.55
CA ALA A 23 2.29 -10.63 43.69
C ALA A 23 1.10 -9.72 43.29
N ALA A 24 -0.07 -9.98 43.87
CA ALA A 24 -1.33 -9.20 43.87
C ALA A 24 -1.97 -9.34 45.28
N PRO A 25 -3.18 -8.84 45.63
CA PRO A 25 -4.03 -7.72 45.14
C PRO A 25 -4.64 -6.84 46.29
N GLY A 26 -5.51 -5.87 45.96
CA GLY A 26 -6.54 -5.26 46.85
C GLY A 26 -7.34 -4.15 46.13
N SER A 27 -8.62 -4.36 45.75
CA SER A 27 -9.91 -3.93 46.39
C SER A 27 -9.95 -2.46 46.87
N SER A 28 -10.99 -1.60 46.71
CA SER A 28 -12.48 -1.72 46.76
C SER A 28 -13.09 -0.38 46.22
N ALA A 29 -14.22 -0.32 45.50
CA ALA A 29 -15.61 0.12 45.90
C ALA A 29 -15.70 1.53 46.60
N GLU A 30 -16.61 2.49 46.37
CA GLU A 30 -18.09 2.57 46.16
C GLU A 30 -18.49 3.99 45.63
N SER A 31 -19.54 4.14 44.77
CA SER A 31 -20.88 4.79 44.98
C SER A 31 -20.90 6.33 45.26
N MET A 32 -21.88 7.19 44.91
CA MET A 32 -23.31 7.10 44.59
C MET A 32 -23.87 8.50 44.16
N SER A 33 -24.92 8.53 43.30
CA SER A 33 -26.12 9.43 43.33
C SER A 33 -25.96 10.97 43.10
N GLN A 34 -26.87 11.79 42.53
CA GLN A 34 -28.23 11.76 41.94
C GLN A 34 -28.55 13.18 41.35
N GLY A 35 -29.53 13.31 40.44
CA GLY A 35 -30.44 14.49 40.38
C GLY A 35 -30.53 15.31 39.07
N GLY A 36 -31.66 15.22 38.34
CA GLY A 36 -32.09 16.17 37.28
C GLY A 36 -32.79 17.42 37.85
N PRO A 37 -33.73 18.15 37.16
CA PRO A 37 -34.30 17.93 35.82
C PRO A 37 -34.65 19.19 34.95
N ARG A 38 -35.16 18.93 33.72
CA ARG A 38 -36.23 19.60 32.90
C ARG A 38 -36.06 20.96 32.14
N GLY A 39 -36.42 20.88 30.84
CA GLY A 39 -37.18 21.85 30.02
C GLY A 39 -36.37 22.65 28.99
N GLY A 40 -36.73 22.89 27.71
CA GLY A 40 -37.85 22.54 26.84
C GLY A 40 -37.80 23.38 25.52
N LYS A 41 -38.40 22.86 24.43
CA LYS A 41 -38.80 23.50 23.13
C LYS A 41 -37.71 23.75 22.05
N GLN A 42 -37.79 23.02 20.90
CA GLN A 42 -38.24 23.45 19.55
C GLN A 42 -37.45 24.66 19.00
N THR A 43 -36.78 24.64 17.83
CA THR A 43 -37.31 24.44 16.47
C THR A 43 -36.18 24.42 15.42
N MET A 44 -36.49 23.96 14.20
CA MET A 44 -35.91 24.28 12.88
C MET A 44 -34.79 23.41 12.29
N ALA A 45 -35.09 23.00 11.05
CA ALA A 45 -34.36 22.09 10.20
C ALA A 45 -33.07 22.71 9.65
N ALA A 46 -32.01 21.91 9.65
CA ALA A 46 -30.91 22.01 8.70
C ALA A 46 -30.57 20.59 8.26
N ILE A 47 -30.85 20.26 7.00
CA ILE A 47 -30.33 19.07 6.36
C ILE A 47 -28.84 19.33 6.14
N GLN A 48 -28.03 19.09 7.17
CA GLN A 48 -26.61 18.88 7.03
C GLN A 48 -26.42 17.42 6.61
N GLY A 49 -26.21 17.22 5.30
CA GLY A 49 -25.63 15.99 4.79
C GLY A 49 -24.18 15.90 5.27
N GLY A 50 -24.01 15.49 6.53
CA GLY A 50 -22.71 15.16 7.08
C GLY A 50 -22.20 13.93 6.36
N ALA A 51 -21.23 14.13 5.46
CA ALA A 51 -20.37 13.06 5.02
C ALA A 51 -19.74 12.46 6.27
N MET A 52 -20.21 11.28 6.69
CA MET A 52 -19.52 10.47 7.69
C MET A 52 -18.22 9.99 7.05
N THR A 53 -17.22 10.86 7.14
CA THR A 53 -15.81 10.54 6.95
C THR A 53 -15.45 9.40 7.89
N LEU A 54 -14.88 8.33 7.35
CA LEU A 54 -14.16 7.39 8.19
C LEU A 54 -12.87 8.09 8.64
N SER A 55 -12.99 8.83 9.74
CA SER A 55 -11.84 9.22 10.54
C SER A 55 -11.02 7.97 10.88
N PRO A 56 -9.70 8.10 11.07
CA PRO A 56 -8.88 7.00 11.56
C PRO A 56 -9.56 6.33 12.75
N SER A 57 -9.46 5.00 12.85
CA SER A 57 -10.13 4.28 13.93
C SER A 57 -9.77 4.92 15.27
N GLN A 58 -10.77 5.23 16.11
CA GLN A 58 -10.55 5.81 17.43
C GLN A 58 -9.42 5.12 18.23
N PRO A 59 -9.23 3.78 18.13
CA PRO A 59 -8.08 3.10 18.73
C PRO A 59 -6.71 3.58 18.24
N ALA A 60 -6.52 3.79 16.93
CA ALA A 60 -5.24 4.23 16.36
C ALA A 60 -4.87 5.64 16.84
N GLN A 61 -5.84 6.55 16.88
CA GLN A 61 -5.64 7.90 17.41
C GLN A 61 -5.28 7.90 18.89
N ALA A 62 -6.00 7.13 19.70
CA ALA A 62 -5.74 7.00 21.14
C ALA A 62 -4.34 6.42 21.41
N GLN A 63 -3.95 5.39 20.65
CA GLN A 63 -2.63 4.77 20.76
C GLN A 63 -1.51 5.73 20.36
N PHE A 64 -1.67 6.46 19.25
CA PHE A 64 -0.70 7.46 18.82
C PHE A 64 -0.55 8.58 19.86
N ALA A 65 -1.64 9.06 20.43
CA ALA A 65 -1.62 10.07 21.48
C ALA A 65 -0.88 9.58 22.74
N ALA A 66 -1.12 8.33 23.17
CA ALA A 66 -0.43 7.74 24.31
C ALA A 66 1.09 7.61 24.08
N LEU A 67 1.51 7.15 22.89
CA LEU A 67 2.92 7.05 22.53
C LEU A 67 3.58 8.44 22.40
N SER A 68 2.85 9.43 21.86
CA SER A 68 3.31 10.81 21.76
C SER A 68 3.54 11.44 23.14
N ALA A 69 2.63 11.22 24.09
CA ALA A 69 2.79 11.69 25.46
C ALA A 69 4.04 11.09 26.12
N ARG A 70 4.31 9.80 25.91
CA ARG A 70 5.53 9.13 26.40
C ARG A 70 6.80 9.73 25.77
N LEU A 71 6.81 9.98 24.47
CA LEU A 71 7.93 10.65 23.79
C LEU A 71 8.19 12.05 24.37
N GLN A 72 7.13 12.82 24.67
CA GLN A 72 7.24 14.16 25.23
C GLN A 72 7.71 14.18 26.69
N GLN A 73 7.33 13.18 27.48
CA GLN A 73 7.79 13.03 28.88
C GLN A 73 9.31 12.75 28.97
N GLY A 74 9.93 12.30 27.88
CA GLY A 74 11.32 11.87 27.86
C GLY A 74 11.54 10.53 28.57
N GLY A 75 12.79 10.05 28.54
CA GLY A 75 13.17 8.75 29.08
C GLY A 75 13.29 7.64 28.02
N PRO A 76 13.71 6.42 28.42
CA PRO A 76 13.92 5.32 27.50
C PRO A 76 12.59 4.81 26.94
N MET A 77 12.50 4.74 25.61
CA MET A 77 11.36 4.14 24.91
C MET A 77 11.85 2.90 24.15
N PRO A 78 11.15 1.76 24.24
CA PRO A 78 11.47 0.59 23.44
C PRO A 78 11.47 0.95 21.95
N PRO A 79 12.43 0.43 21.15
CA PRO A 79 12.45 0.68 19.71
C PRO A 79 11.13 0.32 19.02
N ASP A 80 10.45 -0.74 19.46
CA ASP A 80 9.16 -1.18 18.91
C ASP A 80 8.05 -0.15 19.13
N ASP A 81 8.05 0.51 20.29
CA ASP A 81 7.11 1.59 20.58
C ASP A 81 7.36 2.79 19.67
N ILE A 82 8.63 3.10 19.38
CA ILE A 82 9.00 4.18 18.44
C ILE A 82 8.61 3.80 17.02
N ARG A 83 8.87 2.56 16.57
CA ARG A 83 8.46 2.08 15.24
C ARG A 83 6.94 2.15 15.08
N ASN A 84 6.20 1.72 16.10
CA ASN A 84 4.75 1.80 16.12
C ASN A 84 4.25 3.25 16.10
N TRP A 85 4.91 4.16 16.84
CA TRP A 85 4.62 5.59 16.78
C TRP A 85 4.85 6.16 15.38
N CYS A 86 5.94 5.79 14.70
CA CYS A 86 6.20 6.22 13.32
C CYS A 86 5.14 5.70 12.34
N HIS A 87 4.76 4.42 12.43
CA HIS A 87 3.69 3.85 11.60
C HIS A 87 2.37 4.60 11.78
N LEU A 88 1.91 4.73 13.03
CA LEU A 88 0.67 5.45 13.35
C LEU A 88 0.76 6.92 12.94
N GLY A 89 1.91 7.56 13.15
CA GLY A 89 2.13 8.95 12.74
C GLY A 89 1.96 9.14 11.24
N LEU A 90 2.53 8.25 10.42
CA LEU A 90 2.35 8.28 8.97
C LEU A 90 0.90 7.99 8.56
N GLU A 91 0.26 7.00 9.19
CA GLU A 91 -1.14 6.64 8.93
C GLU A 91 -2.10 7.80 9.24
N LEU A 92 -1.83 8.54 10.30
CA LEU A 92 -2.65 9.66 10.77
C LEU A 92 -2.26 11.01 10.14
N GLY A 93 -1.30 11.04 9.20
CA GLY A 93 -0.91 12.26 8.49
C GLY A 93 0.11 13.16 9.23
N TYR A 94 0.74 12.68 10.30
CA TYR A 94 1.80 13.38 11.05
C TYR A 94 3.20 13.17 10.45
N ALA A 95 3.33 13.18 9.12
CA ALA A 95 4.59 12.92 8.44
C ALA A 95 5.73 13.88 8.87
N GLN A 96 5.41 15.15 9.15
CA GLN A 96 6.40 16.12 9.63
C GLN A 96 6.99 15.71 10.99
N ALA A 97 6.16 15.24 11.92
CA ALA A 97 6.61 14.79 13.23
C ALA A 97 7.47 13.53 13.11
N VAL A 98 7.05 12.58 12.25
CA VAL A 98 7.81 11.35 11.99
C VAL A 98 9.18 11.66 11.40
N ARG A 99 9.25 12.58 10.43
CA ARG A 99 10.51 13.07 9.87
C ARG A 99 11.43 13.63 10.97
N GLN A 100 10.94 14.57 11.77
CA GLN A 100 11.74 15.24 12.80
C GLN A 100 12.29 14.24 13.84
N LEU A 101 11.47 13.28 14.26
CA LEU A 101 11.92 12.23 15.16
C LEU A 101 13.00 11.37 14.52
N CYS A 102 12.82 10.91 13.28
CA CYS A 102 13.80 10.07 12.59
C CYS A 102 15.11 10.82 12.34
N GLU A 103 15.07 12.09 11.93
CA GLU A 103 16.26 12.94 11.79
C GLU A 103 17.02 13.08 13.12
N SER A 104 16.30 13.32 14.22
CA SER A 104 16.89 13.39 15.56
C SER A 104 17.53 12.06 15.99
N LEU A 105 16.83 10.94 15.82
CA LEU A 105 17.34 9.61 16.11
C LEU A 105 18.58 9.30 15.27
N LEU A 106 18.60 9.66 13.98
CA LEU A 106 19.72 9.42 13.08
C LEU A 106 20.94 10.31 13.34
N ALA A 107 20.73 11.49 13.92
CA ALA A 107 21.79 12.42 14.33
C ALA A 107 22.44 12.06 15.67
N ALA A 108 21.84 11.15 16.45
CA ALA A 108 22.40 10.72 17.73
C ALA A 108 23.78 10.06 17.52
N PRO A 109 24.79 10.37 18.36
CA PRO A 109 26.17 9.88 18.17
C PRO A 109 26.33 8.35 18.13
N GLN A 110 25.35 7.59 18.67
CA GLN A 110 25.41 6.14 18.79
C GLN A 110 24.06 5.48 18.46
N VAL A 111 23.61 5.61 17.21
CA VAL A 111 22.46 4.82 16.75
C VAL A 111 22.85 3.36 16.64
N HIS A 112 22.13 2.48 17.34
CA HIS A 112 22.36 1.05 17.23
C HIS A 112 22.22 0.60 15.75
N PRO A 113 23.21 -0.11 15.16
CA PRO A 113 23.21 -0.45 13.73
C PRO A 113 21.94 -1.18 13.28
N ALA A 114 21.38 -2.06 14.11
CA ALA A 114 20.14 -2.77 13.80
C ALA A 114 18.88 -1.88 13.71
N LEU A 115 18.90 -0.67 14.30
CA LEU A 115 17.76 0.24 14.29
C LEU A 115 17.86 1.30 13.17
N ARG A 116 19.08 1.61 12.72
CA ARG A 116 19.34 2.62 11.69
C ARG A 116 18.52 2.39 10.40
N PRO A 117 18.42 1.16 9.85
CA PRO A 117 17.56 0.89 8.70
C PRO A 117 16.09 1.30 8.89
N TYR A 118 15.51 1.05 10.06
CA TYR A 118 14.11 1.38 10.34
C TYR A 118 13.89 2.89 10.32
N TRP A 119 14.78 3.67 10.95
CA TRP A 119 14.67 5.14 10.98
C TRP A 119 14.83 5.76 9.58
N LEU A 120 15.73 5.21 8.77
CA LEU A 120 15.90 5.64 7.38
C LEU A 120 14.68 5.32 6.51
N PHE A 121 14.08 4.13 6.68
CA PHE A 121 12.84 3.74 6.00
C PHE A 121 11.66 4.67 6.37
N PHE A 122 11.46 4.93 7.67
CA PHE A 122 10.41 5.87 8.09
C PHE A 122 10.67 7.30 7.64
N LEU A 123 11.94 7.74 7.64
CA LEU A 123 12.32 9.04 7.09
C LEU A 123 12.00 9.11 5.59
N GLY A 124 12.36 8.08 4.82
CA GLY A 124 12.07 7.99 3.39
C GLY A 124 10.57 8.09 3.08
N THR A 125 9.75 7.42 3.88
CA THR A 125 8.28 7.47 3.75
C THR A 125 7.70 8.83 4.18
N ALA A 126 8.20 9.40 5.29
CA ALA A 126 7.77 10.71 5.74
C ALA A 126 8.10 11.83 4.74
N LEU A 127 9.26 11.75 4.09
CA LEU A 127 9.68 12.66 3.02
C LEU A 127 8.80 12.52 1.78
N LEU A 128 8.43 11.30 1.39
CA LEU A 128 7.45 11.08 0.32
C LEU A 128 6.12 11.77 0.63
N HIS A 129 5.59 11.60 1.84
CA HIS A 129 4.31 12.22 2.26
C HIS A 129 4.37 13.76 2.25
N GLN A 130 5.56 14.34 2.34
CA GLN A 130 5.81 15.77 2.20
C GLN A 130 6.16 16.18 0.75
N HIS A 131 5.96 15.29 -0.22
CA HIS A 131 6.32 15.48 -1.63
C HIS A 131 7.81 15.74 -1.91
N GLN A 132 8.69 15.36 -0.98
CA GLN A 132 10.15 15.45 -1.11
C GLN A 132 10.72 14.14 -1.66
N VAL A 133 10.25 13.74 -2.84
CA VAL A 133 10.45 12.40 -3.41
C VAL A 133 11.94 12.04 -3.53
N GLU A 134 12.77 12.93 -4.07
CA GLU A 134 14.20 12.66 -4.25
C GLU A 134 14.94 12.47 -2.92
N ALA A 135 14.65 13.31 -1.93
CA ALA A 135 15.20 13.14 -0.58
C ALA A 135 14.71 11.82 0.05
N GLY A 136 13.46 11.45 -0.20
CA GLY A 136 12.91 10.16 0.18
C GLY A 136 13.68 9.00 -0.45
N VAL A 137 13.99 9.07 -1.75
CA VAL A 137 14.82 8.07 -2.45
C VAL A 137 16.18 7.94 -1.78
N GLN A 138 16.84 9.05 -1.45
CA GLN A 138 18.15 9.01 -0.79
C GLN A 138 18.07 8.33 0.59
N ALA A 139 17.04 8.64 1.38
CA ALA A 139 16.82 7.99 2.68
C ALA A 139 16.58 6.46 2.52
N GLU A 140 15.77 6.04 1.55
CA GLU A 140 15.53 4.61 1.28
C GLU A 140 16.79 3.88 0.78
N ARG A 141 17.60 4.52 -0.07
CA ARG A 141 18.89 3.97 -0.50
C ARG A 141 19.86 3.82 0.68
N GLN A 142 19.89 4.80 1.58
CA GLN A 142 20.66 4.69 2.81
C GLN A 142 20.13 3.57 3.72
N ALA A 143 18.81 3.34 3.77
CA ALA A 143 18.22 2.22 4.49
C ALA A 143 18.72 0.88 3.95
N LEU A 144 18.71 0.71 2.62
CA LEU A 144 19.27 -0.48 1.95
C LEU A 144 20.77 -0.67 2.22
N ALA A 145 21.55 0.42 2.20
CA ALA A 145 22.96 0.36 2.53
C ALA A 145 23.18 -0.09 3.99
N ALA A 146 22.42 0.47 4.93
CA ALA A 146 22.48 0.09 6.33
C ALA A 146 22.01 -1.35 6.59
N LEU A 147 21.04 -1.86 5.80
CA LEU A 147 20.59 -3.26 5.86
C LEU A 147 21.69 -4.25 5.48
N CYS A 148 22.60 -3.88 4.58
CA CYS A 148 23.73 -4.73 4.22
C CYS A 148 24.67 -5.00 5.41
N ASP A 149 24.68 -4.11 6.40
CA ASP A 149 25.56 -4.17 7.57
C ASP A 149 24.80 -4.55 8.86
N ALA A 150 23.47 -4.60 8.81
CA ALA A 150 22.62 -4.89 9.97
C ALA A 150 22.53 -6.40 10.25
N PRO A 151 22.29 -6.79 11.52
CA PRO A 151 21.93 -8.16 11.86
C PRO A 151 20.70 -8.60 11.06
N GLN A 152 20.77 -9.81 10.49
CA GLN A 152 19.72 -10.32 9.62
C GLN A 152 18.73 -11.16 10.42
N VAL A 153 17.43 -10.94 10.20
CA VAL A 153 16.34 -11.80 10.70
C VAL A 153 15.58 -12.35 9.50
N HIS A 154 15.54 -13.67 9.34
CA HIS A 154 14.74 -14.32 8.30
C HIS A 154 13.36 -14.65 8.85
N ASN A 155 12.34 -14.38 8.05
CA ASN A 155 10.98 -14.74 8.32
C ASN A 155 10.34 -15.14 6.99
N PRO A 156 9.79 -16.36 6.84
CA PRO A 156 9.08 -16.70 5.62
C PRO A 156 7.85 -15.81 5.44
N GLN A 157 7.57 -15.42 4.19
CA GLN A 157 6.39 -14.60 3.90
C GLN A 157 5.11 -15.39 4.20
N PRO A 158 4.12 -14.79 4.92
CA PRO A 158 2.83 -15.43 5.08
C PRO A 158 2.10 -15.54 3.74
N VAL A 159 1.47 -16.69 3.50
CA VAL A 159 0.59 -16.89 2.34
C VAL A 159 -0.76 -16.22 2.63
N MET A 160 -1.08 -15.18 1.87
CA MET A 160 -2.37 -14.49 1.97
C MET A 160 -3.34 -15.01 0.92
N ARG A 161 -4.64 -15.02 1.25
CA ARG A 161 -5.72 -15.50 0.36
C ARG A 161 -6.94 -14.58 0.38
N HIS A 162 -6.75 -13.27 0.23
CA HIS A 162 -7.81 -12.26 0.44
C HIS A 162 -8.98 -12.41 -0.53
N LEU A 163 -8.71 -12.75 -1.81
CA LEU A 163 -9.76 -12.87 -2.83
C LEU A 163 -10.25 -14.31 -3.04
N ALA A 164 -9.91 -15.23 -2.13
CA ALA A 164 -10.33 -16.63 -2.26
C ALA A 164 -11.84 -16.85 -1.97
N ASP A 165 -12.50 -15.89 -1.32
CA ASP A 165 -13.93 -15.95 -1.05
C ASP A 165 -14.73 -15.66 -2.35
N PRO A 166 -15.55 -16.62 -2.85
CA PRO A 166 -16.28 -16.45 -4.10
C PRO A 166 -17.26 -15.27 -4.10
N ARG A 167 -17.68 -14.79 -2.91
CA ARG A 167 -18.53 -13.59 -2.79
C ARG A 167 -17.83 -12.33 -3.27
N VAL A 168 -16.50 -12.29 -3.23
CA VAL A 168 -15.71 -11.15 -3.72
C VAL A 168 -15.89 -10.98 -5.23
N GLU A 169 -15.87 -12.07 -5.98
CA GLU A 169 -16.09 -12.02 -7.43
C GLU A 169 -17.52 -11.58 -7.78
N VAL A 170 -18.52 -12.00 -6.99
CA VAL A 170 -19.89 -11.48 -7.14
C VAL A 170 -19.93 -9.95 -6.96
N VAL A 171 -19.25 -9.44 -5.93
CA VAL A 171 -19.17 -8.00 -5.64
C VAL A 171 -18.44 -7.24 -6.75
N LEU A 172 -17.39 -7.82 -7.35
CA LEU A 172 -16.74 -7.26 -8.54
C LEU A 172 -17.72 -7.07 -9.70
N TRP A 173 -18.44 -8.14 -10.07
CA TRP A 173 -19.38 -8.07 -11.19
C TRP A 173 -20.51 -7.08 -10.91
N GLN A 174 -21.00 -7.01 -9.67
CA GLN A 174 -21.99 -6.01 -9.25
C GLN A 174 -21.46 -4.58 -9.40
N ALA A 175 -20.22 -4.31 -8.97
CA ALA A 175 -19.60 -3.00 -9.10
C ALA A 175 -19.44 -2.60 -10.58
N LEU A 176 -18.93 -3.50 -11.43
CA LEU A 176 -18.80 -3.25 -12.87
C LEU A 176 -20.15 -3.00 -13.55
N ALA A 177 -21.17 -3.81 -13.26
CA ALA A 177 -22.49 -3.67 -13.85
C ALA A 177 -23.17 -2.37 -13.40
N ARG A 178 -22.97 -1.98 -12.13
CA ARG A 178 -23.45 -0.70 -11.61
C ARG A 178 -22.82 0.49 -12.32
N LEU A 179 -21.49 0.48 -12.47
CA LEU A 179 -20.75 1.53 -13.16
C LEU A 179 -21.23 1.65 -14.62
N ALA A 180 -21.36 0.53 -15.32
CA ALA A 180 -21.86 0.50 -16.69
C ALA A 180 -23.29 1.06 -16.81
N ALA A 181 -24.20 0.65 -15.91
CA ALA A 181 -25.58 1.18 -15.88
C ALA A 181 -25.65 2.68 -15.56
N GLY A 182 -24.66 3.20 -14.83
CA GLY A 182 -24.48 4.63 -14.56
C GLY A 182 -23.72 5.40 -15.65
N GLY A 183 -23.42 4.77 -16.78
CA GLY A 183 -22.74 5.38 -17.91
C GLY A 183 -21.22 5.50 -17.77
N VAL A 184 -20.61 4.88 -16.75
CA VAL A 184 -19.15 4.84 -16.55
C VAL A 184 -18.57 3.62 -17.24
N GLN A 185 -17.55 3.82 -18.07
CA GLN A 185 -16.90 2.77 -18.85
C GLN A 185 -15.72 2.14 -18.09
N ALA A 186 -15.99 1.63 -16.89
CA ALA A 186 -14.99 0.92 -16.09
C ALA A 186 -14.83 -0.55 -16.54
N PHE A 187 -13.61 -1.06 -16.51
CA PHE A 187 -13.26 -2.43 -16.89
C PHE A 187 -12.31 -3.05 -15.86
N ALA A 188 -12.25 -4.38 -15.78
CA ALA A 188 -11.27 -5.07 -14.93
C ALA A 188 -9.84 -4.71 -15.35
N HIS A 189 -8.97 -4.40 -14.39
CA HIS A 189 -7.60 -3.94 -14.66
C HIS A 189 -6.57 -4.75 -13.84
N ALA A 190 -5.27 -4.60 -14.17
CA ALA A 190 -4.16 -5.20 -13.42
C ALA A 190 -4.38 -6.68 -13.02
N GLY A 191 -4.21 -7.02 -11.74
CA GLY A 191 -4.31 -8.39 -11.23
C GLY A 191 -5.71 -8.97 -11.35
N THR A 192 -6.73 -8.11 -11.27
CA THR A 192 -8.14 -8.47 -11.50
C THR A 192 -8.36 -8.94 -12.95
N LEU A 193 -7.88 -8.16 -13.93
CA LEU A 193 -7.95 -8.57 -15.34
C LEU A 193 -7.15 -9.85 -15.59
N LEU A 194 -5.94 -9.93 -15.03
CA LEU A 194 -5.07 -11.10 -15.21
C LEU A 194 -5.76 -12.38 -14.72
N GLY A 195 -6.36 -12.35 -13.53
CA GLY A 195 -7.11 -13.50 -13.01
C GLY A 195 -8.27 -13.89 -13.91
N LEU A 196 -9.13 -12.93 -14.27
CA LEU A 196 -10.31 -13.20 -15.09
C LEU A 196 -9.96 -13.77 -16.47
N VAL A 197 -8.89 -13.28 -17.10
CA VAL A 197 -8.49 -13.72 -18.45
C VAL A 197 -7.68 -15.01 -18.42
N ARG A 198 -6.76 -15.16 -17.46
CA ARG A 198 -5.87 -16.33 -17.39
C ARG A 198 -6.53 -17.54 -16.75
N ASP A 199 -7.20 -17.31 -15.62
CA ASP A 199 -7.67 -18.36 -14.72
C ASP A 199 -9.21 -18.45 -14.69
N GLY A 200 -9.91 -17.52 -15.37
CA GLY A 200 -11.37 -17.45 -15.39
C GLY A 200 -11.99 -16.99 -14.07
N ARG A 201 -11.19 -16.47 -13.14
CA ARG A 201 -11.58 -16.08 -11.77
C ARG A 201 -10.56 -15.14 -11.15
N LEU A 202 -10.89 -14.53 -10.02
CA LEU A 202 -9.92 -13.73 -9.27
C LEU A 202 -8.74 -14.57 -8.75
N LEU A 203 -7.56 -13.95 -8.76
CA LEU A 203 -6.35 -14.56 -8.20
C LEU A 203 -6.50 -14.62 -6.68
N PRO A 204 -6.52 -15.81 -6.05
CA PRO A 204 -6.89 -15.92 -4.64
C PRO A 204 -5.90 -15.22 -3.70
N PHE A 205 -4.64 -15.11 -4.12
CA PHE A 205 -3.54 -14.50 -3.37
C PHE A 205 -3.38 -13.00 -3.60
N ASP A 206 -4.19 -12.39 -4.48
CA ASP A 206 -4.19 -10.94 -4.65
C ASP A 206 -4.83 -10.26 -3.43
N LYS A 207 -4.63 -8.96 -3.29
CA LYS A 207 -5.05 -8.19 -2.09
C LYS A 207 -6.26 -7.28 -2.33
N ASP A 208 -6.50 -6.89 -3.57
CA ASP A 208 -7.48 -5.91 -3.98
C ASP A 208 -8.07 -6.21 -5.36
N MET A 209 -9.16 -5.52 -5.68
CA MET A 209 -9.74 -5.51 -7.02
C MET A 209 -9.39 -4.20 -7.71
N ASP A 210 -8.86 -4.27 -8.93
CA ASP A 210 -8.47 -3.10 -9.72
C ASP A 210 -9.44 -2.91 -10.89
N LEU A 211 -9.98 -1.70 -11.03
CA LEU A 211 -10.76 -1.28 -12.19
C LEU A 211 -10.07 -0.12 -12.91
N GLY A 212 -10.01 -0.20 -14.24
CA GLY A 212 -9.51 0.87 -15.10
C GLY A 212 -10.68 1.68 -15.68
N LEU A 213 -10.48 2.98 -15.87
CA LEU A 213 -11.46 3.89 -16.47
C LEU A 213 -10.76 5.16 -16.98
N MET A 214 -11.43 5.97 -17.79
CA MET A 214 -10.88 7.28 -18.13
C MET A 214 -10.92 8.21 -16.91
N LEU A 215 -9.87 9.01 -16.73
CA LEU A 215 -9.68 9.87 -15.56
C LEU A 215 -10.88 10.79 -15.30
N HIS A 216 -11.48 11.33 -16.37
CA HIS A 216 -12.62 12.23 -16.27
C HIS A 216 -13.90 11.55 -15.75
N GLU A 217 -13.97 10.21 -15.76
CA GLU A 217 -15.09 9.44 -15.25
C GLU A 217 -14.98 9.14 -13.73
N LEU A 218 -13.80 9.36 -13.12
CA LEU A 218 -13.58 9.09 -11.68
C LEU A 218 -14.63 9.75 -10.76
N PRO A 219 -15.03 11.02 -10.95
CA PRO A 219 -16.06 11.63 -10.11
C PRO A 219 -17.43 10.93 -10.21
N ALA A 220 -17.82 10.50 -11.41
CA ALA A 220 -19.06 9.77 -11.61
C ALA A 220 -19.00 8.37 -10.99
N ALA A 221 -17.87 7.67 -11.17
CA ALA A 221 -17.63 6.37 -10.56
C ALA A 221 -17.68 6.44 -9.03
N HIS A 222 -17.06 7.47 -8.44
CA HIS A 222 -17.11 7.73 -7.01
C HIS A 222 -18.56 7.88 -6.49
N ALA A 223 -19.37 8.71 -7.16
CA ALA A 223 -20.76 8.92 -6.77
C ALA A 223 -21.58 7.63 -6.81
N LEU A 224 -21.36 6.78 -7.83
CA LEU A 224 -22.06 5.49 -7.97
C LEU A 224 -21.64 4.50 -6.88
N LEU A 225 -20.33 4.31 -6.65
CA LEU A 225 -19.84 3.37 -5.64
C LEU A 225 -20.26 3.77 -4.23
N THR A 226 -20.13 5.05 -3.89
CA THR A 226 -20.55 5.57 -2.57
C THR A 226 -22.06 5.48 -2.37
N GLY A 227 -22.86 5.77 -3.42
CA GLY A 227 -24.30 5.55 -3.42
C GLY A 227 -24.70 4.10 -3.18
N ASP A 228 -23.87 3.16 -3.60
CA ASP A 228 -24.04 1.71 -3.39
C ASP A 228 -23.40 1.20 -2.08
N GLY A 229 -22.94 2.11 -1.22
CA GLY A 229 -22.47 1.79 0.14
C GLY A 229 -20.99 1.42 0.25
N TRP A 230 -20.22 1.48 -0.83
CA TRP A 230 -18.77 1.42 -0.76
C TRP A 230 -18.25 2.64 0.01
N ARG A 231 -17.25 2.42 0.87
CA ARG A 231 -16.70 3.50 1.69
C ARG A 231 -15.36 3.94 1.13
N PRO A 232 -15.17 5.23 0.80
CA PRO A 232 -13.91 5.70 0.29
C PRO A 232 -12.83 5.55 1.38
N VAL A 233 -11.65 5.10 0.96
CA VAL A 233 -10.45 5.09 1.79
C VAL A 233 -9.79 6.46 1.66
N GLN A 234 -9.48 7.10 2.77
CA GLN A 234 -8.65 8.30 2.73
C GLN A 234 -7.19 7.88 2.52
N PRO A 235 -6.57 8.23 1.39
CA PRO A 235 -5.19 7.86 1.15
C PRO A 235 -4.28 8.70 2.05
N GLN A 236 -3.35 8.04 2.74
CA GLN A 236 -2.33 8.70 3.56
C GLN A 236 -1.35 9.51 2.71
N PHE A 237 -1.15 9.06 1.47
CA PHE A 237 -0.42 9.74 0.41
C PHE A 237 -1.31 9.82 -0.83
N ARG A 238 -1.64 11.04 -1.25
CA ARG A 238 -2.57 11.28 -2.34
C ARG A 238 -1.93 10.93 -3.69
N ILE A 239 -2.58 10.02 -4.41
CA ILE A 239 -2.34 9.74 -5.82
C ILE A 239 -3.55 10.28 -6.59
N ASP A 240 -3.32 11.23 -7.49
CA ASP A 240 -4.38 12.05 -8.10
C ASP A 240 -5.28 11.27 -9.05
N ASN A 241 -4.79 10.18 -9.62
CA ASN A 241 -5.50 9.33 -10.56
C ASN A 241 -5.90 7.95 -9.98
N LEU A 242 -5.95 7.83 -8.65
CA LEU A 242 -6.35 6.62 -7.96
C LEU A 242 -7.43 6.95 -6.90
N ALA A 243 -8.45 6.10 -6.80
CA ALA A 243 -9.40 6.16 -5.69
C ALA A 243 -9.67 4.75 -5.16
N SER A 244 -9.52 4.56 -3.86
CA SER A 244 -9.68 3.26 -3.20
C SER A 244 -10.95 3.24 -2.36
N TYR A 245 -11.61 2.08 -2.29
CA TYR A 245 -12.84 1.87 -1.55
C TYR A 245 -12.82 0.55 -0.81
N VAL A 246 -13.35 0.53 0.41
CA VAL A 246 -13.59 -0.72 1.14
C VAL A 246 -15.05 -1.14 1.01
N HIS A 247 -15.26 -2.44 0.81
CA HIS A 247 -16.60 -3.00 0.83
C HIS A 247 -17.11 -3.06 2.28
N PRO A 248 -18.37 -2.67 2.58
CA PRO A 248 -18.84 -2.55 3.97
C PRO A 248 -18.99 -3.87 4.73
N ARG A 249 -18.99 -5.02 4.03
CA ARG A 249 -19.24 -6.35 4.62
C ARG A 249 -18.18 -7.39 4.31
N LEU A 250 -17.29 -7.11 3.37
CA LEU A 250 -16.23 -8.01 2.96
C LEU A 250 -14.92 -7.27 3.18
N ASP A 251 -13.91 -7.97 3.68
CA ASP A 251 -12.57 -7.43 3.86
C ASP A 251 -11.83 -7.36 2.51
N VAL A 252 -12.33 -6.51 1.62
CA VAL A 252 -11.80 -6.31 0.27
C VAL A 252 -11.78 -4.83 -0.10
N VAL A 253 -10.71 -4.45 -0.78
CA VAL A 253 -10.51 -3.11 -1.35
C VAL A 253 -10.76 -3.16 -2.85
N LEU A 254 -11.38 -2.11 -3.38
CA LEU A 254 -11.54 -1.85 -4.80
C LEU A 254 -10.84 -0.53 -5.16
N ASP A 255 -9.93 -0.60 -6.11
CA ASP A 255 -9.13 0.51 -6.61
C ASP A 255 -9.61 0.92 -8.00
N LEU A 256 -9.91 2.21 -8.16
CA LEU A 256 -10.22 2.85 -9.43
C LEU A 256 -8.96 3.52 -9.98
N CYS A 257 -8.40 2.97 -11.05
CA CYS A 257 -7.21 3.44 -11.74
C CYS A 257 -7.59 4.32 -12.95
N GLY A 258 -7.39 5.62 -12.82
CA GLY A 258 -7.66 6.60 -13.87
C GLY A 258 -6.59 6.62 -14.97
N LEU A 259 -7.06 6.59 -16.22
CA LEU A 259 -6.28 6.66 -17.45
C LEU A 259 -6.51 7.98 -18.18
N LEU A 260 -5.47 8.52 -18.82
CA LEU A 260 -5.55 9.74 -19.63
C LEU A 260 -5.05 9.44 -21.04
N ALA A 261 -5.68 9.99 -22.07
CA ALA A 261 -5.11 9.93 -23.41
C ALA A 261 -3.83 10.78 -23.47
N ASP A 262 -2.76 10.22 -24.04
CA ASP A 262 -1.57 11.00 -24.36
C ASP A 262 -1.86 11.95 -25.54
N ARG A 263 -0.96 12.90 -25.80
CA ARG A 263 -1.11 13.94 -26.83
C ARG A 263 -1.28 13.38 -28.24
N ASP A 264 -0.79 12.16 -28.47
CA ASP A 264 -0.91 11.47 -29.76
C ASP A 264 -2.26 10.78 -29.97
N GLY A 265 -3.07 10.62 -28.92
CA GLY A 265 -4.32 9.84 -28.92
C GLY A 265 -4.15 8.34 -29.18
N ALA A 266 -2.93 7.87 -29.45
CA ALA A 266 -2.57 6.48 -29.73
C ALA A 266 -2.05 5.76 -28.48
N THR A 267 -1.76 6.50 -27.42
CA THR A 267 -1.28 5.97 -26.14
C THR A 267 -2.20 6.41 -25.00
N LEU A 268 -2.38 5.55 -24.01
CA LEU A 268 -3.01 5.90 -22.74
C LEU A 268 -1.97 5.96 -21.64
N LEU A 269 -1.96 7.04 -20.88
CA LEU A 269 -1.16 7.23 -19.69
C LEU A 269 -1.90 6.72 -18.46
N GLY A 270 -1.23 5.93 -17.65
CA GLY A 270 -1.66 5.55 -16.31
C GLY A 270 -0.51 5.69 -15.31
N GLY A 271 -0.55 4.86 -14.27
CA GLY A 271 0.45 4.83 -13.21
C GLY A 271 0.00 5.66 -12.00
N PHE A 272 0.93 6.28 -11.29
CA PHE A 272 0.66 7.09 -10.10
C PHE A 272 1.16 8.52 -10.29
N TRP A 273 0.23 9.45 -10.20
CA TRP A 273 0.50 10.88 -10.30
C TRP A 273 0.26 11.57 -8.97
N THR A 274 1.14 12.50 -8.64
CA THR A 274 1.20 13.21 -7.38
C THR A 274 1.42 14.69 -7.67
N GLY A 275 0.88 15.58 -6.84
CA GLY A 275 1.04 17.03 -7.03
C GLY A 275 0.46 17.53 -8.37
N GLY A 276 -0.63 16.94 -8.84
CA GLY A 276 -1.22 17.25 -10.15
C GLY A 276 -0.44 16.68 -11.33
N GLY A 277 0.45 15.70 -11.08
CA GLY A 277 1.28 15.09 -12.11
C GLY A 277 2.56 15.87 -12.45
N VAL A 278 2.93 16.86 -11.64
CA VAL A 278 4.07 17.75 -11.91
C VAL A 278 5.09 17.69 -10.76
N PRO A 279 6.41 17.61 -11.06
CA PRO A 279 6.99 17.46 -12.40
C PRO A 279 6.82 16.02 -12.93
N ALA A 280 6.70 15.87 -14.26
CA ALA A 280 6.53 14.58 -14.91
C ALA A 280 7.67 13.58 -14.58
N ALA A 281 8.89 14.10 -14.43
CA ALA A 281 10.07 13.33 -14.04
C ALA A 281 9.97 12.68 -12.64
N HIS A 282 9.04 13.15 -11.79
CA HIS A 282 8.79 12.52 -10.49
C HIS A 282 7.73 11.44 -10.57
N GLN A 283 6.85 11.43 -11.57
CA GLN A 283 5.67 10.57 -11.55
C GLN A 283 6.01 9.13 -11.95
N ARG A 284 5.28 8.16 -11.42
CA ARG A 284 5.34 6.78 -11.92
C ARG A 284 4.37 6.68 -13.08
N VAL A 285 4.85 6.67 -14.31
CA VAL A 285 3.98 6.66 -15.51
C VAL A 285 4.02 5.30 -16.17
N THR A 286 2.85 4.77 -16.55
CA THR A 286 2.72 3.59 -17.41
C THR A 286 2.05 3.97 -18.73
N ARG A 287 2.41 3.29 -19.83
CA ARG A 287 1.84 3.51 -21.17
C ARG A 287 1.08 2.29 -21.68
N PHE A 288 -0.22 2.42 -21.85
CA PHE A 288 -1.05 1.37 -22.42
C PHE A 288 -1.37 1.65 -23.90
N PRO A 289 -1.69 0.60 -24.69
CA PRO A 289 -2.20 0.76 -26.04
C PRO A 289 -3.44 1.64 -26.05
N GLY A 290 -3.49 2.62 -26.94
CA GLY A 290 -4.64 3.49 -27.18
C GLY A 290 -5.13 3.40 -28.64
N PRO A 291 -6.34 3.94 -28.93
CA PRO A 291 -7.31 4.44 -27.96
C PRO A 291 -7.93 3.32 -27.11
N LEU A 292 -8.54 3.66 -25.96
CA LEU A 292 -9.25 2.69 -25.14
C LEU A 292 -10.46 2.15 -25.92
N LYS A 293 -10.50 0.84 -26.15
CA LYS A 293 -11.60 0.17 -26.84
C LYS A 293 -12.29 -0.80 -25.89
N LEU A 294 -13.56 -0.51 -25.63
CA LEU A 294 -14.40 -1.29 -24.74
C LEU A 294 -15.62 -1.80 -25.50
N VAL A 295 -16.01 -3.02 -25.18
CA VAL A 295 -17.21 -3.67 -25.70
C VAL A 295 -18.16 -3.98 -24.54
N SER A 296 -19.46 -3.87 -24.79
CA SER A 296 -20.45 -4.30 -23.82
C SER A 296 -20.51 -5.83 -23.80
N GLN A 297 -20.45 -6.41 -22.62
CA GLN A 297 -20.48 -7.85 -22.41
C GLN A 297 -21.50 -8.20 -21.32
N ALA A 298 -22.18 -9.33 -21.46
CA ALA A 298 -23.01 -9.87 -20.39
C ALA A 298 -22.14 -10.45 -19.27
N SER A 299 -22.50 -10.15 -18.01
CA SER A 299 -21.91 -10.73 -16.81
C SER A 299 -23.02 -11.31 -15.90
N PRO A 300 -22.67 -12.08 -14.85
CA PRO A 300 -23.63 -12.58 -13.87
C PRO A 300 -24.47 -11.48 -13.18
N ALA A 301 -24.00 -10.23 -13.15
CA ALA A 301 -24.69 -9.12 -12.49
C ALA A 301 -25.35 -8.12 -13.46
N GLY A 302 -25.25 -8.35 -14.77
CA GLY A 302 -25.76 -7.44 -15.81
C GLY A 302 -24.73 -7.11 -16.88
N ALA A 303 -25.03 -6.14 -17.74
CA ALA A 303 -24.10 -5.69 -18.77
C ALA A 303 -22.91 -4.94 -18.13
N VAL A 304 -21.70 -5.22 -18.60
CA VAL A 304 -20.45 -4.59 -18.16
C VAL A 304 -19.63 -4.12 -19.36
N TRP A 305 -18.65 -3.26 -19.13
CA TRP A 305 -17.63 -2.93 -20.13
C TRP A 305 -16.42 -3.84 -19.95
N ALA A 306 -15.95 -4.41 -21.05
CA ALA A 306 -14.74 -5.22 -21.12
C ALA A 306 -13.81 -4.70 -22.22
N LEU A 307 -12.50 -4.92 -22.06
CA LEU A 307 -11.54 -4.64 -23.13
C LEU A 307 -11.87 -5.47 -24.37
N GLU A 308 -11.83 -4.82 -25.55
CA GLU A 308 -11.95 -5.54 -26.83
C GLU A 308 -10.78 -6.52 -27.03
N ASP A 309 -9.57 -6.11 -26.63
CA ASP A 309 -8.37 -6.95 -26.66
C ASP A 309 -7.67 -6.95 -25.28
N PRO A 310 -8.11 -7.79 -24.34
CA PRO A 310 -7.49 -7.89 -23.04
C PRO A 310 -6.09 -8.49 -23.10
N GLN A 311 -5.74 -9.24 -24.15
CA GLN A 311 -4.42 -9.88 -24.25
C GLN A 311 -3.34 -8.85 -24.54
N SER A 312 -3.55 -7.95 -25.50
CA SER A 312 -2.61 -6.85 -25.77
C SER A 312 -2.42 -5.96 -24.54
N TRP A 313 -3.48 -5.74 -23.75
CA TRP A 313 -3.41 -4.99 -22.50
C TRP A 313 -2.53 -5.70 -21.45
N LEU A 314 -2.74 -6.99 -21.25
CA LEU A 314 -1.95 -7.81 -20.32
C LEU A 314 -0.50 -7.96 -20.79
N GLU A 315 -0.24 -8.10 -22.09
CA GLU A 315 1.12 -8.14 -22.64
C GLU A 315 1.86 -6.81 -22.43
N ALA A 316 1.18 -5.68 -22.59
CA ALA A 316 1.77 -4.38 -22.29
C ALA A 316 2.18 -4.29 -20.81
N PHE A 317 1.34 -4.80 -19.90
CA PHE A 317 1.57 -4.65 -18.46
C PHE A 317 2.56 -5.68 -17.89
N TYR A 318 2.35 -6.96 -18.19
CA TYR A 318 3.06 -8.12 -17.62
C TYR A 318 4.10 -8.73 -18.57
N GLY A 319 4.17 -8.28 -19.82
CA GLY A 319 5.05 -8.83 -20.84
C GLY A 319 4.47 -10.06 -21.55
N LYS A 320 5.18 -10.56 -22.56
CA LYS A 320 4.73 -11.67 -23.43
C LYS A 320 4.50 -13.00 -22.70
N THR A 321 5.09 -13.16 -21.51
CA THR A 321 5.00 -14.37 -20.68
C THR A 321 3.92 -14.30 -19.61
N TRP A 322 2.99 -13.34 -19.67
CA TRP A 322 1.97 -13.10 -18.63
C TRP A 322 1.09 -14.32 -18.29
N ARG A 323 0.98 -15.28 -19.22
CA ARG A 323 0.27 -16.55 -18.98
C ARG A 323 1.01 -17.49 -18.04
N THR A 324 2.32 -17.33 -17.86
CA THR A 324 3.12 -18.09 -16.90
C THR A 324 3.09 -17.37 -15.56
N PRO A 325 2.57 -17.97 -14.47
CA PRO A 325 2.56 -17.34 -13.16
C PRO A 325 3.98 -17.02 -12.68
N ASP A 326 4.21 -15.77 -12.28
CA ASP A 326 5.39 -15.35 -11.52
C ASP A 326 4.91 -14.86 -10.15
N PRO A 327 5.09 -15.64 -9.07
CA PRO A 327 4.61 -15.28 -7.73
C PRO A 327 5.35 -14.09 -7.12
N PHE A 328 6.45 -13.64 -7.73
CA PHE A 328 7.25 -12.51 -7.27
C PHE A 328 7.11 -11.27 -8.16
N PHE A 329 6.29 -11.34 -9.21
CA PHE A 329 6.09 -10.18 -10.07
C PHE A 329 5.46 -9.03 -9.29
N ASP A 330 6.02 -7.84 -9.50
CA ASP A 330 5.59 -6.62 -8.83
C ASP A 330 5.18 -5.59 -9.87
N THR A 331 3.88 -5.33 -10.01
CA THR A 331 3.35 -4.39 -11.02
C THR A 331 3.83 -2.97 -10.80
N ILE A 332 4.23 -2.59 -9.57
CA ILE A 332 4.66 -1.22 -9.28
C ILE A 332 6.03 -0.95 -9.89
N ILE A 333 6.95 -1.90 -9.82
CA ILE A 333 8.35 -1.68 -10.22
C ILE A 333 8.79 -2.55 -11.41
N GLY A 334 8.06 -3.61 -11.75
CA GLY A 334 8.38 -4.55 -12.82
C GLY A 334 7.47 -4.50 -14.04
N ALA A 335 6.45 -3.64 -14.03
CA ALA A 335 5.54 -3.49 -15.15
C ALA A 335 6.29 -3.15 -16.45
N HIS A 336 6.00 -3.91 -17.51
CA HIS A 336 6.66 -3.79 -18.81
C HIS A 336 6.36 -2.47 -19.52
N ASN A 337 5.23 -1.86 -19.19
CA ASN A 337 4.80 -0.58 -19.74
C ASN A 337 5.23 0.63 -18.89
N LEU A 338 6.11 0.47 -17.90
CA LEU A 338 6.69 1.60 -17.19
C LEU A 338 7.45 2.50 -18.16
N ALA A 339 7.12 3.80 -18.16
CA ALA A 339 7.72 4.78 -19.07
C ALA A 339 9.19 5.11 -18.73
N GLY A 340 9.64 4.76 -17.53
CA GLY A 340 11.01 4.97 -17.07
C GLY A 340 11.16 4.78 -15.56
N PHE A 341 12.38 4.99 -15.06
CA PHE A 341 12.74 4.83 -13.65
C PHE A 341 12.80 6.17 -12.92
N SER A 342 11.65 6.85 -12.88
CA SER A 342 11.47 8.16 -12.24
C SER A 342 11.74 8.15 -10.73
N ALA A 343 11.82 9.33 -10.10
CA ALA A 343 12.05 9.45 -8.66
C ALA A 343 11.03 8.68 -7.82
N LEU A 344 9.73 8.74 -8.15
CA LEU A 344 8.71 7.96 -7.43
C LEU A 344 8.84 6.46 -7.69
N THR A 345 9.23 6.06 -8.90
CA THR A 345 9.48 4.63 -9.21
C THR A 345 10.68 4.11 -8.44
N GLN A 346 11.77 4.89 -8.36
CA GLN A 346 12.94 4.60 -7.53
C GLN A 346 12.58 4.50 -6.06
N TRP A 347 11.72 5.41 -5.57
CA TRP A 347 11.26 5.37 -4.19
C TRP A 347 10.51 4.07 -3.91
N TYR A 348 9.54 3.69 -4.75
CA TYR A 348 8.83 2.42 -4.59
C TYR A 348 9.75 1.20 -4.71
N ALA A 349 10.75 1.23 -5.59
CA ALA A 349 11.73 0.16 -5.70
C ALA A 349 12.50 -0.02 -4.40
N CYS A 350 13.12 1.06 -3.91
CA CYS A 350 13.94 1.00 -2.70
C CYS A 350 13.09 0.68 -1.46
N SER A 351 11.94 1.33 -1.29
CA SER A 351 11.08 1.13 -0.13
C SER A 351 10.50 -0.28 -0.09
N ARG A 352 10.14 -0.89 -1.23
CA ARG A 352 9.61 -2.26 -1.26
C ARG A 352 10.68 -3.30 -0.95
N ILE A 353 11.90 -3.12 -1.46
CA ILE A 353 13.05 -3.97 -1.11
C ILE A 353 13.35 -3.83 0.39
N ALA A 354 13.47 -2.61 0.89
CA ALA A 354 13.76 -2.33 2.30
C ALA A 354 12.67 -2.91 3.21
N ASN A 355 11.39 -2.67 2.91
CA ASN A 355 10.28 -3.21 3.69
C ASN A 355 10.26 -4.74 3.70
N ALA A 356 10.46 -5.39 2.54
CA ALA A 356 10.55 -6.86 2.51
C ALA A 356 11.69 -7.38 3.38
N TRP A 357 12.87 -6.75 3.31
CA TRP A 357 14.03 -7.13 4.09
C TRP A 357 13.85 -6.88 5.60
N LEU A 358 13.31 -5.73 5.99
CA LEU A 358 13.04 -5.37 7.39
C LEU A 358 12.02 -6.31 8.07
N ASN A 359 11.16 -6.95 7.28
CA ASN A 359 10.20 -7.96 7.74
C ASN A 359 10.74 -9.40 7.66
N GLY A 360 11.97 -9.57 7.17
CA GLY A 360 12.64 -10.87 7.04
C GLY A 360 12.28 -11.67 5.79
N TYR A 361 11.50 -11.10 4.86
CA TYR A 361 11.08 -11.73 3.59
C TYR A 361 12.22 -11.71 2.56
N TRP A 362 13.32 -12.39 2.84
CA TRP A 362 14.58 -12.27 2.08
C TRP A 362 14.46 -12.72 0.64
N GLU A 363 13.73 -13.79 0.37
CA GLU A 363 13.46 -14.27 -0.99
C GLU A 363 12.75 -13.19 -1.80
N LYS A 364 11.72 -12.57 -1.21
CA LYS A 364 11.00 -11.45 -1.86
C LYS A 364 11.92 -10.24 -2.07
N ALA A 365 12.69 -9.86 -1.05
CA ALA A 365 13.63 -8.75 -1.17
C ALA A 365 14.66 -8.99 -2.30
N LEU A 366 15.16 -10.22 -2.42
CA LEU A 366 16.10 -10.62 -3.46
C LEU A 366 15.44 -10.54 -4.85
N ARG A 367 14.23 -11.09 -5.01
CA ARG A 367 13.50 -11.06 -6.28
C ARG A 367 13.15 -9.65 -6.72
N LEU A 368 12.73 -8.78 -5.80
CA LEU A 368 12.50 -7.36 -6.09
C LEU A 368 13.80 -6.64 -6.49
N THR A 369 14.93 -6.95 -5.83
CA THR A 369 16.24 -6.38 -6.18
C THR A 369 16.67 -6.79 -7.59
N GLN A 370 16.55 -8.08 -7.91
CA GLN A 370 16.87 -8.61 -9.24
C GLN A 370 16.01 -7.97 -10.33
N LEU A 371 14.71 -7.86 -10.08
CA LEU A 371 13.77 -7.21 -10.99
C LEU A 371 14.18 -5.77 -11.31
N VAL A 372 14.64 -5.01 -10.31
CA VAL A 372 15.10 -3.63 -10.52
C VAL A 372 16.42 -3.57 -11.29
N LEU A 373 17.38 -4.41 -10.93
CA LEU A 373 18.66 -4.53 -11.65
C LEU A 373 18.43 -4.89 -13.13
N ASP A 374 17.60 -5.89 -13.40
CA ASP A 374 17.38 -6.40 -14.76
C ASP A 374 16.63 -5.40 -15.66
N ARG A 375 15.75 -4.57 -15.08
CA ARG A 375 14.85 -3.70 -15.86
C ARG A 375 15.27 -2.24 -15.93
N HIS A 376 15.95 -1.74 -14.91
CA HIS A 376 16.14 -0.31 -14.76
C HIS A 376 17.61 0.09 -14.61
N THR A 377 18.35 -0.62 -13.76
CA THR A 377 19.70 -0.17 -13.34
C THR A 377 20.67 -1.34 -13.16
N PRO A 378 21.11 -2.00 -14.25
CA PRO A 378 21.93 -3.22 -14.17
C PRO A 378 23.28 -3.00 -13.48
N ASP A 379 23.79 -1.77 -13.48
CA ASP A 379 25.10 -1.41 -12.93
C ASP A 379 25.01 -0.67 -11.58
N ASP A 380 23.84 -0.65 -10.92
CA ASP A 380 23.71 -0.01 -9.61
C ASP A 380 24.49 -0.78 -8.54
N ALA A 381 25.63 -0.22 -8.14
CA ALA A 381 26.56 -0.84 -7.20
C ALA A 381 25.91 -1.17 -5.84
N LEU A 382 24.99 -0.32 -5.35
CA LEU A 382 24.29 -0.58 -4.10
C LEU A 382 23.36 -1.78 -4.26
N LEU A 383 22.53 -1.81 -5.30
CA LEU A 383 21.60 -2.92 -5.51
C LEU A 383 22.32 -4.24 -5.81
N ARG A 384 23.48 -4.21 -6.47
CA ARG A 384 24.36 -5.38 -6.62
C ARG A 384 24.88 -5.89 -5.26
N ARG A 385 25.28 -4.98 -4.37
CA ARG A 385 25.67 -5.34 -2.99
C ARG A 385 24.49 -5.95 -2.23
N VAL A 386 23.30 -5.36 -2.32
CA VAL A 386 22.07 -5.88 -1.71
C VAL A 386 21.78 -7.30 -2.21
N GLU A 387 21.85 -7.53 -3.52
CA GLU A 387 21.66 -8.85 -4.13
C GLU A 387 22.65 -9.88 -3.56
N GLN A 388 23.93 -9.53 -3.47
CA GLN A 388 24.98 -10.41 -2.93
C GLN A 388 24.74 -10.76 -1.46
N VAL A 389 24.40 -9.77 -0.63
CA VAL A 389 24.15 -9.99 0.80
C VAL A 389 22.94 -10.89 1.02
N LEU A 390 21.84 -10.66 0.29
CA LEU A 390 20.63 -11.49 0.38
C LEU A 390 20.87 -12.93 -0.11
N LYS A 391 21.62 -13.11 -1.20
CA LYS A 391 22.01 -14.45 -1.69
C LYS A 391 22.85 -15.19 -0.65
N ALA A 392 23.84 -14.53 -0.06
CA ALA A 392 24.68 -15.13 0.98
C ALA A 392 23.87 -15.49 2.23
N GLY A 393 22.96 -14.60 2.66
CA GLY A 393 22.04 -14.84 3.78
C GLY A 393 21.16 -16.07 3.55
N LEU A 394 20.49 -16.15 2.41
CA LEU A 394 19.65 -17.29 2.04
C LEU A 394 20.45 -18.61 1.94
N ALA A 395 21.66 -18.58 1.38
CA ALA A 395 22.52 -19.76 1.30
C ALA A 395 23.01 -20.26 2.67
N SER A 396 23.05 -19.39 3.68
CA SER A 396 23.44 -19.74 5.05
C SER A 396 22.30 -20.31 5.90
N LEU A 397 21.05 -20.30 5.41
CA LEU A 397 19.91 -20.83 6.16
C LEU A 397 20.03 -22.35 6.32
N PRO A 398 19.73 -22.92 7.51
CA PRO A 398 19.71 -24.36 7.72
C PRO A 398 18.67 -25.01 6.79
N GLY A 399 19.14 -25.75 5.78
CA GLY A 399 18.28 -26.40 4.77
C GLY A 399 18.44 -25.89 3.33
N GLY A 400 19.32 -24.92 3.07
CA GLY A 400 19.58 -24.33 1.73
C GLY A 400 20.16 -25.26 0.65
N ALA A 401 20.18 -26.57 0.87
CA ALA A 401 20.55 -27.59 -0.12
C ALA A 401 19.35 -28.47 -0.47
N ALA A 402 18.23 -27.90 -0.93
CA ALA A 402 17.21 -28.61 -1.71
C ALA A 402 16.13 -27.65 -2.26
N SER A 403 16.36 -27.08 -3.44
CA SER A 403 15.37 -27.01 -4.53
C SER A 403 15.99 -26.24 -5.70
N ALA A 404 16.45 -27.01 -6.68
CA ALA A 404 16.77 -26.53 -8.03
C ALA A 404 15.48 -26.38 -8.83
#